data_AF-A0A0S4KWJ7-F1
#
_entry.id   AF-A0A0S4KWJ7-F1
#
_cell.length_a   1.000
_cell.length_b   1.000
_cell.length_c   1.000
_cell.angle_alpha   90.00
_cell.angle_beta   90.00
_cell.angle_gamma   90.00
#
_symmetry.space_group_name_H-M   'P 1'
#
loop_
_entity.id
_entity.type
_entity.pdbx_description
1 polymer ?
#
loop_
_entity_poly.entity_id
_entity_poly.type
_entity_poly.pdbx_seq_one_letter_code
_entity_poly.pdbx_strand_id
1 'polypeptide(L)'
;MQKYVVSNTLSEKDITWHPTTIIRGDDFLQKVSDLRAQPGGYIYVYGSAMMVRSLLAADLVDELLLTIGPMILGGGRRSLPQTGKQYRSN
;
A
#
# COMPACT_ATOMS: atom_id res chain seq x y z
N MET A 1 -11.10 -10.28 9.85
CA MET A 1 -9.87 -9.47 9.66
C MET A 1 -10.30 -8.11 9.14
N GLN A 2 -9.79 -7.03 9.71
CA GLN A 2 -10.12 -5.68 9.28
C GLN A 2 -9.51 -5.41 7.89
N LYS A 3 -10.31 -4.85 6.98
CA LYS A 3 -9.86 -4.45 5.63
C LYS A 3 -9.93 -2.94 5.48
N TYR A 4 -8.97 -2.39 4.76
CA TYR A 4 -8.93 -0.97 4.43
C TYR A 4 -8.89 -0.81 2.92
N VAL A 5 -9.73 0.05 2.36
CA VAL A 5 -9.74 0.35 0.93
C VAL A 5 -9.52 1.85 0.74
N VAL A 6 -8.48 2.21 -0.01
CA VAL A 6 -8.23 3.60 -0.36
C VAL A 6 -9.02 3.94 -1.61
N SER A 7 -9.99 4.84 -1.51
CA SER A 7 -10.81 5.26 -2.65
C SER A 7 -11.47 6.61 -2.43
N ASN A 8 -11.48 7.43 -3.48
CA ASN A 8 -12.20 8.72 -3.49
C ASN A 8 -13.64 8.61 -4.01
N THR A 9 -14.00 7.48 -4.63
CA THR A 9 -15.30 7.32 -5.29
C THR A 9 -16.19 6.25 -4.67
N LEU A 10 -15.61 5.26 -3.98
CA LEU A 10 -16.41 4.25 -3.28
C LEU A 10 -17.14 4.88 -2.08
N SER A 11 -18.37 4.44 -1.90
CA SER A 11 -19.23 4.77 -0.78
C SER A 11 -19.62 3.49 -0.03
N GLU A 12 -20.16 3.63 1.18
CA GLU A 12 -20.49 2.48 2.04
C GLU A 12 -21.47 1.50 1.39
N LYS A 13 -22.39 1.99 0.54
CA LYS A 13 -23.35 1.14 -0.20
C LYS A 13 -22.68 0.23 -1.23
N ASP A 14 -21.47 0.58 -1.69
CA ASP A 14 -20.72 -0.18 -2.69
C ASP A 14 -19.92 -1.32 -2.04
N ILE A 15 -19.80 -1.31 -0.71
CA ILE A 15 -19.04 -2.30 0.06
C ILE A 15 -19.92 -3.52 0.33
N THR A 16 -19.56 -4.65 -0.27
CA THR A 16 -20.21 -5.95 -0.03
C THR A 16 -19.37 -6.90 0.83
N TRP A 17 -18.13 -6.52 1.13
CA TRP A 17 -17.21 -7.32 1.93
C TRP A 17 -16.94 -6.64 3.27
N HIS A 18 -17.31 -7.29 4.37
CA HIS A 18 -17.15 -6.76 5.71
C HIS A 18 -16.22 -7.62 6.58
N PRO A 19 -15.58 -7.05 7.62
CA PRO A 19 -15.53 -5.62 7.95
C PRO A 19 -14.55 -4.86 7.04
N THR A 20 -14.92 -3.65 6.61
CA THR A 20 -14.12 -2.78 5.73
C THR A 20 -14.25 -1.33 6.18
N THR A 21 -13.17 -0.57 6.05
CA THR A 21 -13.14 0.89 6.22
C THR A 21 -12.63 1.54 4.94
N ILE A 22 -13.36 2.54 4.44
CA ILE A 22 -12.92 3.36 3.32
C ILE A 22 -11.98 4.45 3.86
N ILE A 23 -10.80 4.59 3.25
CA ILE A 23 -9.85 5.66 3.50
C ILE A 23 -9.85 6.58 2.27
N ARG A 24 -9.97 7.89 2.47
CA ARG A 24 -9.88 8.85 1.37
C ARG A 24 -8.41 9.06 0.99
N GLY A 25 -8.16 9.33 -0.29
CA GLY A 25 -6.82 9.37 -0.85
C GLY A 25 -5.89 10.35 -0.12
N ASP A 26 -6.42 11.51 0.26
CA ASP A 26 -5.67 12.56 0.96
C ASP A 26 -5.30 12.16 2.40
N ASP A 27 -6.10 11.31 3.04
CA ASP A 27 -5.90 10.83 4.41
C ASP A 27 -5.03 9.55 4.47
N PHE A 28 -4.64 8.99 3.33
CA PHE A 28 -4.04 7.66 3.25
C PHE A 28 -2.77 7.50 4.10
N LEU A 29 -1.80 8.39 3.93
CA LEU A 29 -0.50 8.28 4.62
C LEU A 29 -0.67 8.48 6.13
N GLN A 30 -1.48 9.47 6.54
CA GLN A 30 -1.78 9.69 7.94
C GLN A 30 -2.45 8.47 8.56
N LYS A 31 -3.43 7.89 7.87
CA LYS A 31 -4.16 6.74 8.40
C LYS A 31 -3.27 5.51 8.57
N VAL A 32 -2.34 5.27 7.64
CA VAL A 32 -1.36 4.19 7.77
C VAL A 32 -0.41 4.45 8.95
N SER A 33 0.06 5.69 9.13
CA SER A 33 0.88 6.08 10.29
C SER A 33 0.15 5.83 11.61
N ASP A 34 -1.12 6.23 11.71
CA ASP A 34 -1.94 6.02 12.90
C ASP A 34 -2.16 4.54 13.20
N LEU A 35 -2.37 3.72 12.16
CA LEU A 35 -2.51 2.27 12.31
C LEU A 35 -1.21 1.61 12.76
N ARG A 36 -0.06 2.06 12.23
CA ARG A 36 1.26 1.58 12.65
C ARG A 36 1.56 1.88 14.11
N ALA A 37 1.06 3.00 14.64
CA ALA A 37 1.25 3.39 16.04
C ALA A 37 0.36 2.62 17.03
N GLN A 38 -0.68 1.93 16.55
CA GLN A 38 -1.59 1.17 17.39
C GLN A 38 -1.01 -0.22 17.71
N PRO A 39 -1.32 -0.78 18.89
CA PRO A 39 -1.00 -2.16 19.18
C PRO A 39 -1.72 -3.08 18.19
N GLY A 40 -1.00 -4.02 17.59
CA GLY A 40 -1.53 -4.89 16.55
C GLY A 40 -0.48 -5.80 15.92
N GLY A 41 -0.88 -6.50 14.86
CA GLY A 41 0.01 -7.29 14.02
C GLY A 41 0.44 -6.56 12.76
N TYR A 42 0.91 -7.32 11.77
CA TYR A 42 1.37 -6.78 10.49
C TYR A 42 0.24 -6.13 9.67
N ILE A 43 0.56 -5.00 9.05
CA ILE A 43 -0.29 -4.34 8.06
C ILE A 43 0.20 -4.74 6.67
N TYR A 44 -0.56 -5.59 5.98
CA TYR A 44 -0.24 -6.00 4.61
C TYR A 44 -0.85 -5.04 3.59
N VAL A 45 -0.01 -4.53 2.69
CA VAL A 45 -0.43 -3.66 1.58
C VAL A 45 -0.32 -4.43 0.27
N TYR A 46 -1.46 -4.82 -0.29
CA TYR A 46 -1.52 -5.57 -1.56
C TYR A 46 -1.32 -4.71 -2.82
N GLY A 47 -1.21 -3.39 -2.65
CA GLY A 47 -1.08 -2.44 -3.75
C GLY A 47 -2.10 -1.31 -3.63
N SER A 48 -2.24 -0.45 -4.63
CA SER A 48 -1.58 -0.50 -5.95
C SER A 48 -0.09 -0.11 -5.92
N ALA A 49 0.61 -0.23 -7.05
CA ALA A 49 1.99 0.26 -7.19
C ALA A 49 2.14 1.74 -6.83
N MET A 50 1.10 2.56 -7.07
CA MET A 50 1.07 3.96 -6.64
C MET A 50 1.13 4.05 -5.11
N MET A 51 0.33 3.27 -4.39
CA MET A 51 0.32 3.27 -2.92
C MET A 51 1.65 2.81 -2.35
N VAL A 52 2.22 1.73 -2.90
CA VAL A 52 3.54 1.23 -2.46
C VAL A 52 4.62 2.30 -2.63
N ARG A 53 4.63 3.02 -3.77
CA ARG A 53 5.57 4.13 -3.99
C ARG A 53 5.38 5.27 -2.98
N SER A 54 4.13 5.65 -2.69
CA SER A 54 3.85 6.71 -1.72
C SER A 54 4.30 6.32 -0.31
N LEU A 55 4.08 5.06 0.10
CA LEU A 55 4.53 4.57 1.41
C LEU A 55 6.06 4.50 1.52
N LEU A 56 6.74 4.02 0.46
CA LEU A 56 8.20 4.02 0.40
C LEU A 56 8.77 5.44 0.49
N ALA A 57 8.16 6.40 -0.21
CA ALA A 57 8.58 7.81 -0.17
C ALA A 57 8.36 8.46 1.21
N ALA A 58 7.38 7.97 1.98
CA ALA A 58 7.05 8.43 3.33
C ALA A 58 7.79 7.66 4.44
N ASP A 59 8.69 6.73 4.11
CA ASP A 59 9.41 5.88 5.07
C ASP A 59 8.48 5.03 5.97
N LEU A 60 7.32 4.62 5.44
CA LEU A 60 6.30 3.85 6.15
C LEU A 60 6.30 2.35 5.80
N VAL A 61 7.40 1.84 5.22
CA VAL A 61 7.54 0.43 4.83
C VAL A 61 8.68 -0.19 5.62
N ASP A 62 8.33 -1.14 6.50
CA ASP A 62 9.32 -1.89 7.28
C ASP A 62 9.89 -3.08 6.48
N GLU A 63 9.06 -3.77 5.68
CA GLU A 63 9.46 -4.92 4.87
C GLU A 63 8.80 -4.90 3.48
N LEU A 64 9.58 -5.24 2.44
CA LEU A 64 9.10 -5.32 1.05
C LEU A 64 9.18 -6.76 0.54
N LEU A 65 8.03 -7.41 0.44
CA LEU A 65 7.88 -8.76 -0.12
C LEU A 65 7.76 -8.68 -1.64
N LEU A 66 8.81 -9.07 -2.36
CA LEU A 66 8.85 -9.06 -3.83
C LEU A 66 8.60 -10.45 -4.40
N THR A 67 7.45 -10.63 -5.04
CA THR A 67 7.15 -11.85 -5.81
C THR A 67 7.67 -11.72 -7.24
N ILE A 68 8.69 -12.51 -7.58
CA ILE A 68 9.29 -12.55 -8.92
C ILE A 68 8.76 -13.76 -9.68
N GLY A 69 8.11 -13.53 -10.82
CA GLY A 69 7.68 -14.59 -11.74
C GLY A 69 8.64 -14.71 -12.94
N PRO A 70 8.96 -15.92 -13.42
CA PRO A 70 9.89 -16.13 -14.53
C PRO A 70 9.21 -15.89 -15.89
N MET A 71 8.73 -14.66 -16.13
CA MET A 71 8.13 -14.27 -17.40
C MET A 71 8.61 -12.90 -17.87
N ILE A 72 8.61 -12.69 -19.19
CA ILE A 72 8.84 -11.39 -19.80
C ILE A 72 7.48 -10.84 -20.25
N LEU A 73 7.02 -9.77 -19.61
CA LEU A 73 5.71 -9.16 -19.88
C LEU A 73 5.64 -8.39 -21.21
N GLY A 74 6.78 -8.01 -21.80
CA GLY A 74 6.84 -7.27 -23.08
C GLY A 74 6.42 -5.78 -23.00
N GLY A 75 5.67 -5.37 -21.97
CA GLY A 75 5.25 -3.98 -21.75
C GLY A 75 4.30 -3.81 -20.56
N GLY A 76 3.80 -2.59 -20.36
CA GLY A 76 2.80 -2.28 -19.32
C GLY A 76 3.23 -1.26 -18.27
N ARG A 77 2.38 -1.04 -17.26
CA ARG A 77 2.68 -0.13 -16.15
C ARG A 77 3.74 -0.73 -15.24
N ARG A 78 4.92 -0.09 -15.20
CA ARG A 78 5.99 -0.45 -14.27
C ARG A 78 5.57 -0.13 -12.84
N SER A 79 5.81 -1.05 -11.91
CA SER A 79 5.48 -0.90 -10.49
C SER A 79 6.53 -0.12 -9.71
N LEU A 80 7.80 -0.22 -10.08
CA LEU A 80 8.93 0.49 -9.46
C LEU A 80 9.50 1.59 -10.38
N PRO A 81 10.11 2.65 -9.81
CA PRO A 81 10.81 3.66 -10.60
C PRO A 81 12.06 3.07 -11.28
N GLN A 82 12.55 3.71 -12.34
CA GLN A 82 13.77 3.25 -13.04
C GLN A 82 15.04 3.40 -12.18
N THR A 83 15.02 4.33 -11.23
CA THR A 83 16.11 4.63 -10.31
C THR A 83 15.57 4.59 -8.88
N GLY A 84 16.22 3.84 -8.00
CA GLY A 84 15.90 3.79 -6.57
C GLY A 84 16.92 4.56 -5.73
N LYS A 85 16.48 5.10 -4.59
CA LYS A 85 17.41 5.51 -3.53
C LYS A 85 17.96 4.24 -2.87
N GLN A 86 19.27 4.18 -2.65
CA GLN A 86 19.84 3.14 -1.81
C GLN A 86 19.43 3.40 -0.37
N TYR A 87 18.60 2.54 0.19
CA TYR A 87 18.39 2.47 1.63
C TYR A 87 19.49 1.60 2.24
N ARG A 88 20.31 2.17 3.12
CA ARG A 88 21.24 1.42 3.97
C ARG A 88 20.57 1.26 5.33
N SER A 89 20.39 0.02 5.79
CA SER A 89 20.18 -0.20 7.22
C SER A 89 21.51 0.03 7.94
N ASN A 90 21.49 0.81 9.02
CA ASN A 90 22.60 0.82 9.98
C ASN A 90 22.68 -0.50 10.74
#